data_AF-A0AAN6H3H7-F1
#
_entry.id   AF-A0AAN6H3H7-F1
#
_cell.length_a   1.000
_cell.length_b   1.000
_cell.length_c   1.000
_cell.angle_alpha   90.00
_cell.angle_beta   90.00
_cell.angle_gamma   90.00
#
_symmetry.space_group_name_H-M   'P 1'
#
loop_
_entity.id
_entity.type
_entity.pdbx_description
1 polymer ?
#
loop_
_entity_poly.entity_id
_entity_poly.type
_entity_poly.pdbx_seq_one_letter_code
_entity_poly.pdbx_strand_id
1 'polypeptide(L)'
;MSSNLSHVAIIGGGLALHGIRSTIYEYRSEDDSGGVNITLAPNAARVLQHIGVLDELRTLGHTYELMTISAARNGQALGAFFNGTCVAPESKAQGIEIFFNKKLVAVENETDMGVRIRFEDGQVAEAEYVIAADGIHSLARSYIVQPELRYSGAMGIAITGVIKDSLHVSVKGKSLPTFCFGQTGMIAVSPSNPHGDEVDIFSTMPFPERSREEWKALAADGDAKQKIMVERFGSGWPLYISQVWQDEPSARFELYPSLNILRGATS
;
A
#
# COMPACT_ATOMS: atom_id res chain seq x y z
N MET A 1 3.02 37.68 23.36
CA MET A 1 3.56 36.36 23.76
C MET A 1 3.51 35.49 22.53
N SER A 2 4.67 35.16 21.95
CA SER A 2 4.75 34.28 20.79
C SER A 2 4.23 32.91 21.20
N SER A 3 3.19 32.40 20.55
CA SER A 3 2.81 31.00 20.70
C SER A 3 3.97 30.15 20.21
N ASN A 4 4.70 29.52 21.14
CA ASN A 4 5.58 28.39 20.80
C ASN A 4 4.67 27.29 20.27
N LEU A 5 4.40 27.30 18.96
CA LEU A 5 3.75 26.20 18.29
C LEU A 5 4.73 25.04 18.33
N SER A 6 4.39 23.99 19.09
CA SER A 6 5.23 22.80 19.22
C SER A 6 5.64 22.27 17.85
N HIS A 7 6.93 22.02 17.68
CA HIS A 7 7.46 21.50 16.42
C HIS A 7 7.53 19.97 16.41
N VAL A 8 6.93 19.34 15.39
CA VAL A 8 6.89 17.88 15.25
C VAL A 8 7.68 17.44 14.02
N ALA A 9 8.63 16.52 14.19
CA ALA A 9 9.25 15.81 13.08
C ALA A 9 8.45 14.53 12.77
N ILE A 10 8.10 14.31 11.51
CA ILE A 10 7.39 13.11 11.04
C ILE A 10 8.36 12.31 10.17
N ILE A 11 8.57 11.04 10.49
CA ILE A 11 9.44 10.13 9.72
C ILE A 11 8.57 9.20 8.88
N GLY A 12 8.67 9.30 7.56
CA GLY A 12 7.80 8.63 6.59
C GLY A 12 6.66 9.54 6.11
N GLY A 13 6.53 9.66 4.78
CA GLY A 13 5.67 10.65 4.10
C GLY A 13 4.19 10.30 3.97
N GLY A 14 3.63 9.52 4.89
CA GLY A 14 2.27 8.99 4.76
C GLY A 14 1.15 9.99 5.07
N LEU A 15 1.33 10.88 6.06
CA LEU A 15 0.31 11.84 6.51
C LEU A 15 0.95 13.09 7.13
N ALA A 16 0.24 14.20 7.00
CA ALA A 16 0.63 15.50 7.52
C ALA A 16 -0.35 15.96 8.61
N LEU A 17 0.11 16.69 9.63
CA LEU A 17 -0.73 17.15 10.75
C LEU A 17 -1.35 18.52 10.47
N HIS A 18 -2.66 18.66 10.69
CA HIS A 18 -3.34 19.93 10.57
C HIS A 18 -3.25 20.75 11.88
N GLY A 19 -2.89 22.03 11.78
CA GLY A 19 -2.84 22.95 12.93
C GLY A 19 -1.61 22.81 13.84
N ILE A 20 -0.62 22.01 13.48
CA ILE A 20 0.64 21.81 14.21
C ILE A 20 1.80 22.07 13.26
N ARG A 21 2.85 22.77 13.71
CA ARG A 21 4.05 23.01 12.90
C ARG A 21 4.83 21.70 12.75
N SER A 22 4.73 21.04 11.62
CA SER A 22 5.44 19.80 11.35
C SER A 22 6.38 19.87 10.16
N THR A 23 7.41 19.03 10.17
CA THR A 23 8.31 18.77 9.03
C THR A 23 8.32 17.27 8.76
N ILE A 24 8.20 16.88 7.50
CA ILE A 24 8.21 15.48 7.07
C ILE A 24 9.59 15.12 6.51
N TYR A 25 10.11 13.97 6.93
CA TYR A 25 11.34 13.37 6.40
C TYR A 25 10.98 12.03 5.73
N GLU A 26 11.08 11.98 4.40
CA GLU A 26 10.80 10.79 3.59
C GLU A 26 12.11 10.19 3.10
N TYR A 27 12.28 8.87 3.27
CA TYR A 27 13.52 8.19 2.88
C TYR A 27 13.64 8.02 1.37
N ARG A 28 12.51 7.92 0.65
CA ARG A 28 12.45 7.82 -0.80
C ARG A 28 12.82 9.14 -1.47
N SER A 29 13.25 9.04 -2.73
CA SER A 29 13.40 10.20 -3.60
C SER A 29 12.03 10.76 -3.99
N GLU A 30 11.99 12.04 -4.34
CA GLU A 30 10.78 12.70 -4.85
C GLU A 30 10.23 12.03 -6.13
N ASP A 31 11.13 11.53 -6.98
CA ASP A 31 10.78 10.83 -8.22
C ASP A 31 10.40 9.35 -8.03
N ASP A 32 10.35 8.84 -6.79
CA ASP A 32 9.97 7.44 -6.54
C ASP A 32 8.47 7.25 -6.74
N SER A 33 8.08 6.78 -7.92
CA SER A 33 6.71 6.40 -8.25
C SER A 33 6.39 4.92 -7.95
N GLY A 34 7.28 4.21 -7.24
CA GLY A 34 7.09 2.80 -6.91
C GLY A 34 6.00 2.58 -5.86
N GLY A 35 5.15 1.56 -6.07
CA GLY A 35 4.11 1.19 -5.12
C GLY A 35 2.92 0.48 -5.76
N VAL A 36 2.01 0.01 -4.92
CA VAL A 36 0.71 -0.53 -5.32
C VAL A 36 -0.40 0.45 -4.95
N ASN A 37 -1.49 0.44 -5.72
CA ASN A 37 -2.66 1.21 -5.34
C ASN A 37 -3.26 0.67 -4.04
N ILE A 38 -3.72 1.60 -3.20
CA ILE A 38 -4.36 1.28 -1.92
C ILE A 38 -5.86 1.57 -2.00
N THR A 39 -6.65 0.72 -1.35
CA THR A 39 -8.08 0.98 -1.18
C THR A 39 -8.32 1.81 0.08
N LEU A 40 -8.96 2.96 -0.07
CA LEU A 40 -9.43 3.79 1.04
C LEU A 40 -10.85 3.38 1.43
N ALA A 41 -10.98 2.72 2.58
CA ALA A 41 -12.28 2.41 3.18
C ALA A 41 -12.96 3.69 3.74
N PRO A 42 -14.29 3.69 3.97
CA PRO A 42 -15.02 4.89 4.40
C PRO A 42 -14.52 5.54 5.69
N ASN A 43 -13.96 4.75 6.60
CA ASN A 43 -13.34 5.28 7.81
C ASN A 43 -12.12 6.15 7.49
N ALA A 44 -11.25 5.72 6.57
CA ALA A 44 -10.13 6.53 6.09
C ALA A 44 -10.61 7.74 5.30
N ALA A 45 -11.58 7.56 4.40
CA ALA A 45 -12.15 8.65 3.62
C ALA A 45 -12.80 9.73 4.51
N ARG A 46 -13.47 9.36 5.61
CA ARG A 46 -13.99 10.31 6.60
C ARG A 46 -12.91 11.14 7.27
N VAL A 47 -11.75 10.54 7.58
CA VAL A 47 -10.60 11.27 8.14
C VAL A 47 -10.03 12.23 7.10
N LEU A 48 -9.83 11.77 5.87
CA LEU A 48 -9.33 12.60 4.76
C LEU A 48 -10.28 13.76 4.41
N GLN A 49 -11.58 13.54 4.54
CA GLN A 49 -12.60 14.57 4.39
C GLN A 49 -12.51 15.60 5.52
N HIS A 50 -12.35 15.15 6.77
CA HIS A 50 -12.24 16.03 7.92
C HIS A 50 -11.02 16.97 7.84
N ILE A 51 -9.89 16.48 7.31
CA ILE A 51 -8.68 17.29 7.11
C ILE A 51 -8.66 18.03 5.75
N GLY A 52 -9.70 17.85 4.93
CA GLY A 52 -9.90 18.70 3.76
C GLY A 52 -9.17 18.32 2.48
N VAL A 53 -8.70 17.09 2.37
CA VAL A 53 -7.90 16.62 1.21
C VAL A 53 -8.65 15.59 0.34
N LEU A 54 -9.82 15.11 0.77
CA LEU A 54 -10.53 14.04 0.07
C LEU A 54 -10.91 14.42 -1.37
N ASP A 55 -11.36 15.65 -1.63
CA ASP A 55 -11.79 16.04 -2.98
C ASP A 55 -10.63 16.16 -3.97
N GLU A 56 -9.45 16.57 -3.50
CA GLU A 56 -8.23 16.52 -4.29
C GLU A 56 -7.83 15.07 -4.60
N LEU A 57 -7.81 14.20 -3.57
CA LEU A 57 -7.49 12.79 -3.73
C LEU A 57 -8.48 12.04 -4.64
N ARG A 58 -9.76 12.43 -4.64
CA ARG A 58 -10.78 11.88 -5.55
C ARG A 58 -10.43 12.10 -7.02
N THR A 59 -9.68 13.14 -7.35
CA THR A 59 -9.23 13.39 -8.74
C THR A 59 -8.10 12.45 -9.17
N LEU A 60 -7.44 11.81 -8.21
CA LEU A 60 -6.31 10.90 -8.43
C LEU A 60 -6.69 9.42 -8.38
N GLY A 61 -7.84 9.08 -7.78
CA GLY A 61 -8.30 7.71 -7.61
C GLY A 61 -9.64 7.40 -8.27
N HIS A 62 -10.02 6.12 -8.27
CA HIS A 62 -11.31 5.67 -8.77
C HIS A 62 -12.34 5.52 -7.62
N THR A 63 -13.53 6.09 -7.80
CA THR A 63 -14.62 5.95 -6.81
C THR A 63 -15.54 4.81 -7.21
N TYR A 64 -15.84 3.92 -6.26
CA TYR A 64 -16.80 2.84 -6.43
C TYR A 64 -17.62 2.66 -5.16
N GLU A 65 -18.88 2.26 -5.32
CA GLU A 65 -19.80 2.00 -4.21
C GLU A 65 -19.93 0.51 -3.91
N LEU A 66 -19.63 -0.34 -4.89
CA LEU A 66 -19.89 -1.77 -4.84
C LEU A 66 -18.59 -2.54 -5.07
N MET A 67 -18.33 -3.51 -4.20
CA MET A 67 -17.34 -4.55 -4.47
C MET A 67 -18.07 -5.85 -4.78
N THR A 68 -17.79 -6.45 -5.92
CA THR A 68 -18.44 -7.71 -6.32
C THR A 68 -17.59 -8.92 -5.98
N ILE A 69 -18.25 -10.01 -5.62
CA ILE A 69 -17.64 -11.32 -5.41
C ILE A 69 -18.11 -12.22 -6.55
N SER A 70 -17.20 -12.93 -7.19
CA SER A 70 -17.51 -13.86 -8.28
C SER A 70 -16.81 -15.21 -8.12
N ALA A 71 -17.37 -16.25 -8.74
CA ALA A 71 -16.80 -17.58 -8.77
C ALA A 71 -15.85 -17.76 -9.96
N ALA A 72 -14.65 -18.30 -9.73
CA ALA A 72 -13.66 -18.56 -10.78
C ALA A 72 -14.16 -19.52 -11.87
N ARG A 73 -14.90 -20.57 -11.48
CA ARG A 73 -15.33 -21.65 -12.38
C ARG A 73 -16.08 -21.18 -13.64
N ASN A 74 -16.81 -20.08 -13.53
CA ASN A 74 -17.71 -19.58 -14.58
C ASN A 74 -17.85 -18.04 -14.60
N GLY A 75 -17.12 -17.33 -13.75
CA GLY A 75 -17.22 -15.87 -13.60
C GLY A 75 -18.58 -15.37 -13.10
N GLN A 76 -19.40 -16.25 -12.51
CA GLN A 76 -20.72 -15.90 -11.99
C GLN A 76 -20.58 -15.01 -10.75
N ALA A 77 -21.32 -13.91 -10.70
CA ALA A 77 -21.43 -13.09 -9.49
C ALA A 77 -22.10 -13.91 -8.38
N LEU A 78 -21.42 -14.02 -7.23
CA LEU A 78 -21.90 -14.68 -6.03
C LEU A 78 -22.61 -13.70 -5.09
N GLY A 79 -22.22 -12.44 -5.16
CA GLY A 79 -22.79 -11.38 -4.34
C GLY A 79 -22.02 -10.10 -4.50
N ALA A 80 -22.45 -9.07 -3.79
CA ALA A 80 -21.78 -7.80 -3.75
C ALA A 80 -22.02 -7.15 -2.40
N PHE A 81 -21.07 -6.34 -1.94
CA PHE A 81 -21.20 -5.57 -0.72
C PHE A 81 -20.92 -4.11 -1.00
N PHE A 82 -21.69 -3.27 -0.31
CA PHE A 82 -21.57 -1.82 -0.42
C PHE A 82 -20.37 -1.36 0.39
N ASN A 83 -19.44 -0.67 -0.26
CA ASN A 83 -18.25 -0.16 0.41
C ASN A 83 -18.57 1.07 1.26
N GLY A 84 -19.72 1.75 1.07
CA GLY A 84 -20.14 2.91 1.87
C GLY A 84 -19.85 4.26 1.19
N THR A 85 -20.73 5.25 1.37
CA THR A 85 -20.55 6.63 0.89
C THR A 85 -20.17 7.57 2.03
N CYS A 86 -19.26 8.53 1.77
CA CYS A 86 -18.90 9.59 2.72
C CYS A 86 -19.54 10.92 2.30
N VAL A 87 -20.30 11.56 3.19
CA VAL A 87 -20.89 12.89 3.00
C VAL A 87 -20.71 13.72 4.29
N ALA A 88 -19.93 14.80 4.23
CA ALA A 88 -19.75 15.80 5.28
C ALA A 88 -19.10 17.08 4.69
N PRO A 89 -19.28 18.27 5.30
CA PRO A 89 -18.80 19.55 4.75
C PRO A 89 -17.28 19.74 4.84
N GLU A 90 -16.77 20.61 3.95
CA GLU A 90 -15.37 20.85 3.60
C GLU A 90 -14.52 21.51 4.72
N SER A 91 -13.23 21.15 4.77
CA SER A 91 -12.14 21.94 5.36
C SER A 91 -10.96 21.93 4.37
N LYS A 92 -9.88 22.67 4.59
CA LYS A 92 -8.66 22.63 3.74
C LYS A 92 -7.41 22.62 4.62
N ALA A 93 -6.47 21.72 4.34
CA ALA A 93 -5.12 21.73 4.93
C ALA A 93 -4.10 22.37 3.97
N GLN A 94 -3.11 23.10 4.49
CA GLN A 94 -2.05 23.77 3.71
C GLN A 94 -0.70 23.78 4.45
N GLY A 95 0.41 23.73 3.67
CA GLY A 95 1.70 24.34 4.01
C GLY A 95 2.66 23.57 4.93
N ILE A 96 3.04 22.33 4.59
CA ILE A 96 3.99 21.52 5.37
C ILE A 96 5.29 21.29 4.57
N GLU A 97 6.43 21.46 5.25
CA GLU A 97 7.75 21.25 4.65
C GLU A 97 8.08 19.74 4.59
N ILE A 98 8.59 19.30 3.44
CA ILE A 98 8.95 17.90 3.17
C ILE A 98 10.40 17.83 2.70
N PHE A 99 11.19 16.98 3.33
CA PHE A 99 12.56 16.65 2.93
C PHE A 99 12.63 15.20 2.45
N PHE A 100 12.94 15.00 1.17
CA PHE A 100 13.17 13.68 0.56
C PHE A 100 14.60 13.18 0.76
N ASN A 101 14.83 11.89 0.51
CA ASN A 101 16.11 11.20 0.69
C ASN A 101 16.63 11.20 2.15
N LYS A 102 15.71 11.20 3.12
CA LYS A 102 16.00 11.30 4.56
C LYS A 102 15.68 10.01 5.29
N LYS A 103 16.61 9.05 5.17
CA LYS A 103 16.52 7.77 5.89
C LYS A 103 16.98 7.91 7.33
N LEU A 104 16.08 7.74 8.29
CA LEU A 104 16.40 7.74 9.71
C LEU A 104 17.32 6.55 10.05
N VAL A 105 18.43 6.82 10.74
CA VAL A 105 19.38 5.78 11.19
C VAL A 105 19.55 5.73 12.71
N ALA A 106 19.18 6.78 13.44
CA ALA A 106 19.21 6.78 14.89
C ALA A 106 18.27 7.83 15.51
N VAL A 107 17.69 7.48 16.66
CA VAL A 107 17.19 8.44 17.65
C VAL A 107 18.33 8.60 18.68
N GLU A 108 18.99 9.75 18.67
CA GLU A 108 20.25 9.95 19.40
C GLU A 108 20.04 10.30 20.87
N ASN A 109 19.04 11.13 21.16
CA ASN A 109 18.74 11.57 22.51
C ASN A 109 17.27 11.98 22.66
N GLU A 110 16.70 11.68 23.81
CA GLU A 110 15.37 12.11 24.24
C GLU A 110 15.54 12.88 25.56
N THR A 111 15.06 14.12 25.58
CA THR A 111 15.08 14.98 26.76
C THR A 111 13.68 15.55 26.97
N ASP A 112 13.43 16.10 28.16
CA ASP A 112 12.17 16.81 28.45
C ASP A 112 11.89 17.99 27.51
N MET A 113 12.91 18.45 26.77
CA MET A 113 12.86 19.60 25.85
C MET A 113 12.75 19.20 24.38
N GLY A 114 12.87 17.91 24.05
CA GLY A 114 12.76 17.42 22.68
C GLY A 114 13.64 16.20 22.38
N VAL A 115 13.53 15.77 21.12
CA VAL A 115 14.14 14.58 20.55
C VAL A 115 15.10 14.99 19.43
N ARG A 116 16.27 14.35 19.42
CA ARG A 116 17.28 14.51 18.37
C ARG A 116 17.39 13.25 17.53
N ILE A 117 17.29 13.39 16.21
CA ILE A 117 17.33 12.29 15.24
C ILE A 117 18.44 12.49 14.21
N ARG A 118 19.03 11.39 13.74
CA ARG A 118 20.09 11.39 12.72
C ARG A 118 19.70 10.58 11.49
N PHE A 119 20.06 11.11 10.32
CA PHE A 119 19.83 10.52 9.01
C PHE A 119 21.10 9.89 8.42
N GLU A 120 20.92 9.04 7.41
CA GLU A 120 22.00 8.30 6.73
C GLU A 120 23.05 9.22 6.08
N ASP A 121 22.64 10.41 5.64
CA ASP A 121 23.51 11.46 5.07
C ASP A 121 24.33 12.23 6.13
N GLY A 122 24.19 11.86 7.42
CA GLY A 122 24.87 12.48 8.54
C GLY A 122 24.18 13.75 9.07
N GLN A 123 23.10 14.22 8.43
CA GLN A 123 22.34 15.35 8.94
C GLN A 123 21.54 14.96 10.19
N VAL A 124 21.21 15.99 10.98
CA VAL A 124 20.51 15.86 12.25
C VAL A 124 19.32 16.82 12.26
N ALA A 125 18.20 16.38 12.84
CA ALA A 125 17.06 17.23 13.13
C ALA A 125 16.70 17.17 14.62
N GLU A 126 16.18 18.28 15.14
CA GLU A 126 15.71 18.42 16.51
C GLU A 126 14.25 18.89 16.48
N ALA A 127 13.39 18.23 17.26
CA ALA A 127 11.97 18.54 17.37
C ALA A 127 11.47 18.26 18.79
N GLU A 128 10.36 18.88 19.20
CA GLU A 128 9.77 18.59 20.52
C GLU A 128 9.20 17.18 20.56
N TYR A 129 8.64 16.72 19.43
CA TYR A 129 8.11 15.36 19.28
C TYR A 129 8.51 14.76 17.94
N VAL A 130 8.64 13.43 17.92
CA VAL A 130 8.84 12.65 16.70
C VAL A 130 7.67 11.69 16.51
N ILE A 131 7.04 11.73 15.34
CA ILE A 131 6.06 10.72 14.91
C ILE A 131 6.74 9.78 13.92
N ALA A 132 6.86 8.51 14.31
CA ALA A 132 7.38 7.47 13.45
C ALA A 132 6.26 6.81 12.64
N ALA A 133 6.23 7.08 11.34
CA ALA A 133 5.35 6.48 10.33
C ALA A 133 6.17 5.78 9.22
N ASP A 134 7.34 5.25 9.57
CA ASP A 134 8.38 4.69 8.70
C ASP A 134 8.16 3.20 8.33
N GLY A 135 6.93 2.71 8.46
CA GLY A 135 6.46 1.45 7.88
C GLY A 135 6.89 0.15 8.59
N ILE A 136 6.77 -0.98 7.88
CA ILE A 136 6.94 -2.32 8.46
C ILE A 136 8.38 -2.63 8.91
N HIS A 137 9.37 -1.89 8.41
CA HIS A 137 10.78 -2.04 8.79
C HIS A 137 11.28 -0.89 9.69
N SER A 138 10.34 -0.21 10.37
CA SER A 138 10.59 0.95 11.22
C SER A 138 11.80 0.79 12.16
N LEU A 139 12.74 1.72 12.05
CA LEU A 139 13.88 1.83 12.96
C LEU A 139 13.44 2.45 14.29
N ALA A 140 12.58 3.46 14.23
CA ALA A 140 12.06 4.12 15.43
C ALA A 140 11.24 3.15 16.30
N ARG A 141 10.54 2.17 15.72
CA ARG A 141 9.86 1.12 16.50
C ARG A 141 10.84 0.32 17.36
N SER A 142 12.01 0.00 16.82
CA SER A 142 13.05 -0.78 17.53
C SER A 142 13.64 -0.02 18.72
N TYR A 143 13.54 1.31 18.74
CA TYR A 143 13.90 2.14 19.89
C TYR A 143 12.93 1.97 21.07
N ILE A 144 11.64 1.71 20.79
CA ILE A 144 10.60 1.58 21.82
C ILE A 144 10.41 0.12 22.24
N VAL A 145 10.37 -0.81 21.28
CA VAL A 145 10.12 -2.24 21.51
C VAL A 145 10.84 -3.05 20.46
N GLN A 146 11.44 -4.18 20.85
CA GLN A 146 12.01 -5.11 19.87
C GLN A 146 10.87 -5.81 19.10
N PRO A 147 10.70 -5.53 17.80
CA PRO A 147 9.66 -6.17 17.01
C PRO A 147 10.15 -7.53 16.51
N GLU A 148 9.26 -8.51 16.45
CA GLU A 148 9.52 -9.75 15.74
C GLU A 148 8.68 -9.77 14.46
N LEU A 149 9.33 -9.79 13.29
CA LEU A 149 8.67 -9.99 12.01
C LEU A 149 8.52 -11.48 11.77
N ARG A 150 7.28 -11.95 11.68
CA ARG A 150 6.99 -13.35 11.32
C ARG A 150 6.26 -13.43 10.01
N TYR A 151 6.70 -14.33 9.15
CA TYR A 151 5.96 -14.64 7.94
C TYR A 151 4.59 -15.24 8.29
N SER A 152 3.55 -14.73 7.66
CA SER A 152 2.16 -15.09 7.96
C SER A 152 1.67 -16.35 7.24
N GLY A 153 2.51 -16.95 6.38
CA GLY A 153 2.14 -18.11 5.55
C GLY A 153 1.59 -17.75 4.17
N ALA A 154 1.48 -16.46 3.83
CA ALA A 154 0.93 -15.99 2.57
C ALA A 154 1.88 -15.05 1.82
N MET A 155 1.76 -15.08 0.49
CA MET A 155 2.48 -14.21 -0.43
C MET A 155 1.47 -13.56 -1.38
N GLY A 156 1.67 -12.27 -1.66
CA GLY A 156 0.96 -11.54 -2.69
C GLY A 156 1.77 -11.43 -3.98
N ILE A 157 1.08 -11.49 -5.11
CA ILE A 157 1.64 -11.07 -6.41
C ILE A 157 0.63 -10.10 -7.05
N ALA A 158 1.14 -9.00 -7.60
CA ALA A 158 0.33 -7.99 -8.26
C ALA A 158 0.95 -7.55 -9.59
N ILE A 159 0.09 -7.12 -10.51
CA ILE A 159 0.43 -6.31 -11.69
C ILE A 159 -0.43 -5.05 -11.63
N THR A 160 0.20 -3.89 -11.80
CA THR A 160 -0.47 -2.58 -11.69
C THR A 160 -0.58 -1.91 -13.05
N GLY A 161 -1.62 -1.08 -13.25
CA GLY A 161 -1.78 -0.27 -14.46
C GLY A 161 -1.99 -1.10 -15.75
N VAL A 162 -2.70 -2.22 -15.68
CA VAL A 162 -3.07 -3.00 -16.87
C VAL A 162 -4.19 -2.26 -17.59
N ILE A 163 -4.04 -2.02 -18.90
CA ILE A 163 -5.09 -1.39 -19.70
C ILE A 163 -6.32 -2.31 -19.72
N LYS A 164 -7.45 -1.85 -19.21
CA LYS A 164 -8.66 -2.65 -19.08
C LYS A 164 -9.15 -3.24 -20.41
N ASP A 165 -9.00 -2.49 -21.50
CA ASP A 165 -9.39 -2.92 -22.84
C ASP A 165 -8.40 -3.89 -23.49
N SER A 166 -7.19 -4.07 -22.93
CA SER A 166 -6.28 -5.14 -23.35
C SER A 166 -6.64 -6.50 -22.75
N LEU A 167 -7.44 -6.52 -21.67
CA LEU A 167 -7.94 -7.77 -21.11
C LEU A 167 -8.89 -8.48 -22.08
N HIS A 168 -8.95 -9.80 -21.97
CA HIS A 168 -9.88 -10.60 -22.74
C HIS A 168 -11.33 -10.08 -22.62
N VAL A 169 -12.08 -10.14 -23.73
CA VAL A 169 -13.45 -9.61 -23.87
C VAL A 169 -14.44 -10.09 -22.80
N SER A 170 -14.14 -11.18 -22.10
CA SER A 170 -14.95 -11.69 -20.98
C SER A 170 -14.93 -10.79 -19.73
N VAL A 171 -14.08 -9.77 -19.67
CA VAL A 171 -14.16 -8.69 -18.67
C VAL A 171 -15.36 -7.77 -18.91
N LYS A 172 -15.87 -7.70 -20.16
CA LYS A 172 -17.00 -6.81 -20.49
C LYS A 172 -18.25 -7.21 -19.71
N GLY A 173 -18.92 -6.21 -19.15
CA GLY A 173 -20.11 -6.40 -18.31
C GLY A 173 -19.80 -6.87 -16.89
N LYS A 174 -18.53 -6.99 -16.49
CA LYS A 174 -18.17 -7.18 -15.08
C LYS A 174 -18.14 -5.83 -14.36
N SER A 175 -18.78 -5.76 -13.20
CA SER A 175 -18.61 -4.65 -12.27
C SER A 175 -17.23 -4.77 -11.62
N LEU A 176 -16.50 -3.66 -11.56
CA LEU A 176 -15.20 -3.55 -10.89
C LEU A 176 -15.32 -2.51 -9.76
N PRO A 177 -14.59 -2.69 -8.64
CA PRO A 177 -13.67 -3.80 -8.36
C PRO A 177 -14.40 -5.14 -8.10
N THR A 178 -13.74 -6.24 -8.47
CA THR A 178 -14.25 -7.59 -8.21
C THR A 178 -13.20 -8.48 -7.56
N PHE A 179 -13.65 -9.32 -6.62
CA PHE A 179 -12.90 -10.43 -6.06
C PHE A 179 -13.42 -11.74 -6.65
N CYS A 180 -12.58 -12.44 -7.39
CA CYS A 180 -12.88 -13.74 -7.98
C CYS A 180 -12.26 -14.84 -7.12
N PHE A 181 -13.08 -15.77 -6.62
CA PHE A 181 -12.64 -16.85 -5.75
C PHE A 181 -12.69 -18.21 -6.46
N GLY A 182 -11.62 -18.98 -6.34
CA GLY A 182 -11.48 -20.31 -6.91
C GLY A 182 -10.78 -21.27 -5.95
N GLN A 183 -10.60 -22.52 -6.37
CA GLN A 183 -9.95 -23.54 -5.54
C GLN A 183 -8.47 -23.24 -5.28
N THR A 184 -7.81 -22.51 -6.19
CA THR A 184 -6.37 -22.21 -6.13
C THR A 184 -6.05 -20.86 -5.51
N GLY A 185 -7.06 -20.09 -5.09
CA GLY A 185 -6.89 -18.80 -4.44
C GLY A 185 -7.97 -17.79 -4.79
N MET A 186 -7.59 -16.52 -4.74
CA MET A 186 -8.43 -15.37 -5.07
C MET A 186 -7.67 -14.42 -5.99
N ILE A 187 -8.34 -13.86 -6.99
CA ILE A 187 -7.85 -12.76 -7.82
C ILE A 187 -8.77 -11.57 -7.63
N ALA A 188 -8.19 -10.43 -7.29
CA ALA A 188 -8.89 -9.16 -7.27
C ALA A 188 -8.50 -8.36 -8.52
N VAL A 189 -9.50 -7.75 -9.16
CA VAL A 189 -9.32 -6.82 -10.28
C VAL A 189 -9.97 -5.50 -9.88
N SER A 190 -9.18 -4.44 -9.77
CA SER A 190 -9.64 -3.15 -9.26
C SER A 190 -9.21 -2.02 -10.18
N PRO A 191 -10.07 -1.02 -10.45
CA PRO A 191 -9.66 0.17 -11.19
C PRO A 191 -8.52 0.90 -10.46
N SER A 192 -7.51 1.33 -11.20
CA SER A 192 -6.27 1.91 -10.64
C SER A 192 -6.00 3.36 -11.04
N ASN A 193 -6.85 3.95 -11.88
CA ASN A 193 -6.79 5.36 -12.24
C ASN A 193 -8.19 6.01 -12.20
N PRO A 194 -8.28 7.35 -12.25
CA PRO A 194 -9.55 8.06 -12.17
C PRO A 194 -10.57 7.65 -13.25
N HIS A 195 -10.08 7.38 -14.46
CA HIS A 195 -10.92 7.02 -15.61
C HIS A 195 -11.46 5.59 -15.53
N GLY A 196 -10.82 4.71 -14.75
CA GLY A 196 -11.19 3.31 -14.61
C GLY A 196 -10.96 2.48 -15.88
N ASP A 197 -10.09 2.97 -16.77
CA ASP A 197 -9.59 2.29 -17.96
C ASP A 197 -8.22 1.61 -17.71
N GLU A 198 -7.61 1.82 -16.56
CA GLU A 198 -6.54 0.99 -16.00
C GLU A 198 -7.05 0.18 -14.81
N VAL A 199 -6.50 -1.04 -14.65
CA VAL A 199 -6.79 -1.91 -13.53
C VAL A 199 -5.51 -2.49 -12.92
N ASP A 200 -5.56 -2.69 -11.61
CA ASP A 200 -4.62 -3.52 -10.88
C ASP A 200 -5.21 -4.91 -10.69
N ILE A 201 -4.38 -5.93 -10.87
CA ILE A 201 -4.74 -7.32 -10.67
C ILE A 201 -3.81 -7.91 -9.63
N PHE A 202 -4.38 -8.37 -8.52
CA PHE A 202 -3.59 -8.93 -7.42
C PHE A 202 -4.17 -10.23 -6.89
N SER A 203 -3.28 -11.04 -6.34
CA SER A 203 -3.63 -12.23 -5.57
C SER A 203 -2.91 -12.22 -4.24
N THR A 204 -3.51 -12.81 -3.22
CA THR A 204 -2.82 -13.22 -2.00
C THR A 204 -3.12 -14.69 -1.77
N MET A 205 -2.06 -15.49 -1.58
CA MET A 205 -2.17 -16.94 -1.61
C MET A 205 -1.20 -17.62 -0.64
N PRO A 206 -1.53 -18.80 -0.11
CA PRO A 206 -0.60 -19.59 0.69
C PRO A 206 0.67 -19.91 -0.09
N PHE A 207 1.81 -19.66 0.53
CA PHE A 207 3.11 -19.91 -0.08
C PHE A 207 4.15 -20.23 0.99
N PRO A 208 5.07 -21.19 0.75
CA PRO A 208 6.06 -21.58 1.75
C PRO A 208 6.94 -20.42 2.21
N GLU A 209 7.31 -20.45 3.49
CA GLU A 209 8.32 -19.55 4.06
C GLU A 209 9.66 -19.74 3.35
N ARG A 210 10.40 -18.64 3.25
CA ARG A 210 11.73 -18.55 2.64
C ARG A 210 12.62 -17.64 3.45
N SER A 211 13.93 -17.84 3.32
CA SER A 211 14.93 -16.88 3.78
C SER A 211 14.82 -15.55 3.05
N ARG A 212 15.48 -14.53 3.59
CA ARG A 212 15.49 -13.18 3.02
C ARG A 212 16.13 -13.16 1.63
N GLU A 213 17.19 -13.93 1.45
CA GLU A 213 17.95 -14.07 0.21
C GLU A 213 17.10 -14.75 -0.87
N GLU A 214 16.37 -15.80 -0.50
CA GLU A 214 15.43 -16.49 -1.40
C GLU A 214 14.26 -15.59 -1.80
N TRP A 215 13.71 -14.79 -0.87
CA TRP A 215 12.69 -13.79 -1.23
C TRP A 215 13.22 -12.75 -2.20
N LYS A 216 14.43 -12.25 -1.96
CA LYS A 216 15.07 -11.27 -2.85
C LYS A 216 15.31 -11.86 -4.24
N ALA A 217 15.76 -13.11 -4.32
CA ALA A 217 15.94 -13.81 -5.58
C ALA A 217 14.61 -13.97 -6.34
N LEU A 218 13.56 -14.44 -5.66
CA LEU A 218 12.24 -14.60 -6.27
C LEU A 218 11.61 -13.26 -6.68
N ALA A 219 11.80 -12.20 -5.89
CA ALA A 219 11.34 -10.87 -6.23
C ALA A 219 12.03 -10.30 -7.48
N ALA A 220 13.28 -10.69 -7.75
CA ALA A 220 14.01 -10.30 -8.95
C ALA A 220 13.67 -11.15 -10.20
N ASP A 221 13.11 -12.35 -10.01
CA ASP A 221 12.82 -13.31 -11.08
C ASP A 221 11.39 -13.17 -11.60
N GLY A 222 11.22 -12.33 -12.63
CA GLY A 222 9.94 -12.12 -13.32
C GLY A 222 9.29 -13.41 -13.79
N ASP A 223 10.06 -14.28 -14.42
CA ASP A 223 9.56 -15.50 -15.06
C ASP A 223 9.10 -16.52 -14.02
N ALA A 224 9.80 -16.63 -12.88
CA ALA A 224 9.36 -17.46 -11.77
C ALA A 224 8.03 -16.96 -11.18
N LYS A 225 7.88 -15.64 -10.99
CA LYS A 225 6.62 -15.04 -10.52
C LYS A 225 5.48 -15.27 -11.51
N GLN A 226 5.72 -15.06 -12.80
CA GLN A 226 4.75 -15.31 -13.87
C GLN A 226 4.33 -16.78 -13.90
N LYS A 227 5.29 -17.70 -13.82
CA LYS A 227 5.04 -19.15 -13.78
C LYS A 227 4.12 -19.53 -12.60
N ILE A 228 4.37 -18.99 -11.41
CA ILE A 228 3.51 -19.23 -10.23
C ILE A 228 2.06 -18.80 -10.52
N MET A 229 1.86 -17.64 -11.17
CA MET A 229 0.53 -17.13 -11.49
C MET A 229 -0.16 -17.95 -12.58
N VAL A 230 0.57 -18.33 -13.64
CA VAL A 230 0.04 -19.18 -14.72
C VAL A 230 -0.35 -20.57 -14.21
N GLU A 231 0.48 -21.19 -13.36
CA GLU A 231 0.18 -22.52 -12.79
C GLU A 231 -1.07 -22.50 -11.91
N ARG A 232 -1.32 -21.41 -11.17
CA ARG A 232 -2.47 -21.30 -10.26
C ARG A 232 -3.74 -20.81 -10.93
N PHE A 233 -3.63 -19.86 -11.85
CA PHE A 233 -4.74 -19.07 -12.37
C PHE A 233 -4.91 -19.16 -13.89
N GLY A 234 -3.98 -19.81 -14.60
CA GLY A 234 -4.00 -19.93 -16.06
C GLY A 234 -5.02 -20.92 -16.63
N SER A 235 -5.65 -21.75 -15.79
CA SER A 235 -6.68 -22.71 -16.21
C SER A 235 -7.80 -22.83 -15.18
N GLY A 236 -9.05 -22.98 -15.63
CA GLY A 236 -10.22 -23.07 -14.75
C GLY A 236 -10.70 -21.73 -14.16
N TRP A 237 -10.17 -20.63 -14.67
CA TRP A 237 -10.52 -19.25 -14.31
C TRP A 237 -11.13 -18.52 -15.51
N PRO A 238 -11.85 -17.40 -15.29
CA PRO A 238 -12.40 -16.60 -16.39
C PRO A 238 -11.27 -16.09 -17.30
N LEU A 239 -11.52 -16.00 -18.60
CA LEU A 239 -10.46 -15.69 -19.57
C LEU A 239 -9.74 -14.36 -19.32
N TYR A 240 -10.42 -13.32 -18.81
CA TYR A 240 -9.80 -12.05 -18.44
C TYR A 240 -8.84 -12.14 -17.25
N ILE A 241 -8.92 -13.24 -16.48
CA ILE A 241 -7.97 -13.58 -15.41
C ILE A 241 -6.93 -14.57 -15.94
N SER A 242 -7.33 -15.61 -16.65
CA SER A 242 -6.37 -16.67 -17.00
C SER A 242 -5.36 -16.27 -18.07
N GLN A 243 -5.72 -15.36 -18.98
CA GLN A 243 -4.85 -14.94 -20.08
C GLN A 243 -3.88 -13.82 -19.69
N VAL A 244 -4.27 -12.90 -18.79
CA VAL A 244 -3.46 -11.73 -18.44
C VAL A 244 -2.07 -12.10 -17.93
N TRP A 245 -1.94 -13.24 -17.24
CA TRP A 245 -0.66 -13.71 -16.72
C TRP A 245 0.32 -14.12 -17.82
N GLN A 246 -0.16 -14.50 -19.00
CA GLN A 246 0.67 -14.89 -20.14
C GLN A 246 0.95 -13.70 -21.06
N ASP A 247 -0.01 -12.77 -21.14
CA ASP A 247 0.06 -11.62 -22.05
C ASP A 247 0.91 -10.48 -21.49
N GLU A 248 0.99 -10.34 -20.16
CA GLU A 248 1.76 -9.29 -19.50
C GLU A 248 3.25 -9.64 -19.36
N PRO A 249 4.17 -8.69 -19.62
CA PRO A 249 5.60 -8.91 -19.44
C PRO A 249 5.94 -9.34 -18.00
N SER A 250 6.78 -10.37 -17.86
CA SER A 250 7.14 -10.96 -16.56
C SER A 250 7.81 -9.96 -15.60
N ALA A 251 8.45 -8.92 -16.14
CA ALA A 251 9.04 -7.82 -15.36
C ALA A 251 8.01 -6.98 -14.57
N ARG A 252 6.73 -6.99 -14.96
CA ARG A 252 5.65 -6.22 -14.28
C ARG A 252 5.15 -6.88 -13.00
N PHE A 253 5.53 -8.13 -12.74
CA PHE A 253 5.01 -8.90 -11.61
C PHE A 253 5.72 -8.49 -10.33
N GLU A 254 5.01 -7.86 -9.41
CA GLU A 254 5.54 -7.48 -8.12
C GLU A 254 5.13 -8.47 -7.04
N LEU A 255 6.02 -8.73 -6.08
CA LEU A 255 5.86 -9.77 -5.07
C LEU A 255 5.95 -9.18 -3.67
N TYR A 256 5.04 -9.63 -2.81
CA TYR A 256 4.87 -9.11 -1.45
C TYR A 256 4.73 -10.26 -0.44
N PRO A 257 5.77 -10.63 0.33
CA PRO A 257 5.62 -11.58 1.42
C PRO A 257 4.76 -10.96 2.52
N SER A 258 3.72 -11.65 2.98
CA SER A 258 2.86 -11.13 4.04
C SER A 258 3.51 -11.39 5.40
N LEU A 259 3.84 -10.31 6.11
CA LEU A 259 4.50 -10.35 7.41
C LEU A 259 3.56 -9.83 8.51
N ASN A 260 3.55 -10.53 9.63
CA ASN A 260 2.94 -10.06 10.87
C ASN A 260 4.02 -9.44 11.77
N ILE A 261 3.67 -8.33 12.40
CA ILE A 261 4.52 -7.70 13.42
C ILE A 261 4.01 -8.18 14.78
N LEU A 262 4.82 -8.96 15.48
CA LEU A 262 4.54 -9.40 16.84
C LEU A 262 5.40 -8.61 17.83
N ARG A 263 4.91 -8.48 19.07
CA ARG A 263 5.77 -8.06 20.18
C ARG A 263 6.81 -9.16 20.40
N GLY A 264 8.09 -8.82 20.37
CA GLY A 264 9.16 -9.74 20.75
C GLY A 264 8.96 -10.22 22.19
N ALA A 265 9.47 -11.42 22.49
CA ALA A 265 9.52 -11.90 23.87
C ALA A 265 10.34 -10.91 24.70
N THR A 266 9.80 -10.47 25.84
CA THR A 266 10.59 -9.75 26.84
C THR A 266 11.61 -10.74 27.42
N SER A 267 12.88 -10.53 27.13
CA SER A 267 13.99 -11.17 27.84
C SER A 267 14.02 -10.74 29.30
#